data_AF-A0A4S4CB76-F1
#
_entry.id   AF-A0A4S4CB76-F1
#
_cell.length_a   1.000
_cell.length_b   1.000
_cell.length_c   1.000
_cell.angle_alpha   90.00
_cell.angle_beta   90.00
_cell.angle_gamma   90.00
#
_symmetry.space_group_name_H-M   'P 1'
#
loop_
_entity.id
_entity.type
_entity.pdbx_description
1 polymer ?
#
loop_
_entity_poly.entity_id
_entity_poly.type
_entity_poly.pdbx_seq_one_letter_code
_entity_poly.pdbx_strand_id
1 'polypeptide(L)'
;MAASADPAPVPTRWAGATDDDVIRALAARDEEAVRELHRRYGRAVYALAFRVGTTSADMDVQKAFLAMVRQAATAPQGWPDARLWILGTAYQTLCKSTSPE
;
A
#
# COMPACT_ATOMS: atom_id res chain seq x y z
N MET A 1 20.69 6.10 -25.01
CA MET A 1 20.00 5.73 -23.76
C MET A 1 19.00 6.83 -23.45
N ALA A 2 17.75 6.66 -23.87
CA ALA A 2 16.69 7.60 -23.52
C ALA A 2 16.38 7.38 -22.03
N ALA A 3 16.60 8.40 -21.20
CA ALA A 3 16.03 8.43 -19.88
C ALA A 3 14.51 8.34 -20.05
N SER A 4 13.91 7.24 -19.61
CA SER A 4 12.45 7.18 -19.44
C SER A 4 12.11 8.30 -18.47
N ALA A 5 11.65 9.43 -19.01
CA ALA A 5 11.00 10.45 -18.22
C ALA A 5 9.86 9.74 -17.48
N ASP A 6 9.94 9.72 -16.16
CA ASP A 6 8.84 9.29 -15.32
C ASP A 6 7.60 10.06 -15.81
N PRO A 7 6.55 9.40 -16.33
CA PRO A 7 5.41 10.10 -16.91
C PRO A 7 4.90 11.08 -15.85
N ALA A 8 4.69 12.34 -16.25
CA ALA A 8 4.14 13.37 -15.37
C ALA A 8 2.97 12.76 -14.58
N PRO A 9 2.90 12.97 -13.26
CA PRO A 9 1.94 12.29 -12.41
C PRO A 9 0.55 12.52 -12.98
N VAL A 10 -0.09 11.44 -13.46
CA VAL A 10 -1.43 11.50 -14.01
C VAL A 10 -2.32 12.13 -12.93
N PRO A 11 -3.05 13.22 -13.24
CA PRO A 11 -3.95 13.81 -12.28
C PRO A 11 -4.96 12.76 -11.85
N THR A 12 -4.83 12.32 -10.60
CA THR A 12 -5.77 11.39 -9.99
C THR A 12 -6.90 12.19 -9.36
N ARG A 13 -8.10 11.64 -9.33
CA ARG A 13 -9.22 12.18 -8.53
C ARG A 13 -8.92 12.32 -7.02
N TRP A 14 -7.79 11.76 -6.58
CA TRP A 14 -7.25 11.82 -5.22
C TRP A 14 -6.36 13.04 -4.96
N ALA A 15 -6.26 13.99 -5.90
CA ALA A 15 -5.56 15.25 -5.68
C ALA A 15 -6.20 15.98 -4.49
N GLY A 16 -5.44 16.14 -3.40
CA GLY A 16 -5.91 16.74 -2.15
C GLY A 16 -6.61 15.80 -1.17
N ALA A 17 -6.84 14.53 -1.52
CA ALA A 17 -7.43 13.55 -0.62
C ALA A 17 -6.42 13.08 0.44
N THR A 18 -6.87 12.93 1.68
CA THR A 18 -6.06 12.38 2.77
C THR A 18 -5.89 10.87 2.63
N ASP A 19 -4.94 10.28 3.36
CA ASP A 19 -4.81 8.81 3.37
C ASP A 19 -6.04 8.14 4.01
N ASP A 20 -6.70 8.81 4.96
CA ASP A 20 -7.97 8.36 5.53
C ASP A 20 -9.07 8.25 4.47
N ASP A 21 -9.15 9.21 3.55
CA ASP A 21 -10.14 9.20 2.47
C ASP A 21 -9.88 8.03 1.50
N VAL A 22 -8.60 7.75 1.22
CA VAL A 22 -8.19 6.62 0.38
C VAL A 22 -8.53 5.30 1.07
N ILE A 23 -8.25 5.14 2.38
CA ILE A 23 -8.62 3.92 3.13
C ILE A 23 -10.13 3.75 3.21
N ARG A 24 -10.89 4.83 3.42
CA ARG A 24 -12.36 4.77 3.47
C ARG A 24 -12.93 4.27 2.14
N ALA A 25 -12.40 4.75 1.02
CA ALA A 25 -12.78 4.26 -0.30
C ALA A 25 -12.30 2.82 -0.57
N LEU A 26 -11.13 2.45 -0.07
CA LEU A 26 -10.62 1.08 -0.11
C LEU A 26 -11.59 0.12 0.61
N ALA A 27 -12.13 0.53 1.76
CA ALA A 27 -13.15 -0.21 2.50
C ALA A 27 -14.46 -0.34 1.71
N ALA A 28 -14.80 0.68 0.91
CA ALA A 28 -15.92 0.69 -0.02
C ALA A 28 -15.65 -0.09 -1.32
N ARG A 29 -14.53 -0.82 -1.42
CA ARG A 29 -14.13 -1.64 -2.59
C ARG A 29 -13.89 -0.82 -3.87
N ASP A 30 -13.46 0.42 -3.70
CA ASP A 30 -13.13 1.30 -4.81
C ASP A 30 -11.78 0.92 -5.44
N GLU A 31 -11.81 0.45 -6.69
CA GLU A 31 -10.60 0.00 -7.40
C GLU A 31 -9.58 1.12 -7.64
N GLU A 32 -10.04 2.37 -7.78
CA GLU A 32 -9.14 3.52 -7.94
C GLU A 32 -8.40 3.83 -6.64
N ALA A 33 -8.99 3.48 -5.48
CA ALA A 33 -8.32 3.65 -4.18
C ALA A 33 -7.14 2.70 -4.03
N VAL A 34 -7.24 1.47 -4.55
CA VAL A 34 -6.12 0.51 -4.57
C VAL A 34 -4.96 1.06 -5.40
N ARG A 35 -5.27 1.60 -6.59
CA ARG A 35 -4.27 2.21 -7.47
C ARG A 35 -3.60 3.42 -6.82
N GLU A 36 -4.37 4.25 -6.14
CA GLU A 36 -3.84 5.40 -5.42
C GLU A 36 -2.95 5.01 -4.24
N LEU A 37 -3.38 4.01 -3.47
CA LEU A 37 -2.60 3.48 -2.36
C LEU A 37 -1.26 2.93 -2.86
N HIS A 38 -1.26 2.20 -3.98
CA HIS A 38 -0.05 1.72 -4.62
C HIS A 38 0.83 2.87 -5.12
N ARG A 39 0.24 3.94 -5.68
CA ARG A 39 0.99 5.13 -6.11
C ARG A 39 1.68 5.84 -4.95
N ARG A 40 0.98 6.04 -3.83
CA ARG A 40 1.51 6.74 -2.64
C ARG A 40 2.54 5.91 -1.87
N TYR A 41 2.25 4.61 -1.70
CA TYR A 41 2.98 3.75 -0.76
C TYR A 41 3.81 2.66 -1.42
N GLY A 42 3.67 2.42 -2.72
CA GLY A 42 4.37 1.35 -3.45
C GLY A 42 5.88 1.36 -3.20
N ARG A 43 6.53 2.52 -3.37
CA ARG A 43 7.97 2.66 -3.11
C ARG A 43 8.35 2.37 -1.66
N ALA A 44 7.53 2.80 -0.70
CA ALA A 44 7.80 2.60 0.73
C ALA A 44 7.64 1.12 1.13
N VAL A 45 6.57 0.46 0.66
CA VAL A 45 6.32 -0.96 0.91
C VAL A 45 7.37 -1.83 0.21
N TYR A 46 7.79 -1.44 -0.99
CA TYR A 46 8.89 -2.11 -1.70
C TYR A 46 10.20 -2.02 -0.91
N ALA A 47 10.60 -0.81 -0.50
CA ALA A 47 11.78 -0.62 0.34
C ALA A 47 11.68 -1.41 1.66
N LEU A 48 10.49 -1.53 2.23
CA LEU A 48 10.25 -2.32 3.41
C LEU A 48 10.48 -3.81 3.13
N ALA A 49 9.95 -4.35 2.04
CA ALA A 49 10.13 -5.75 1.63
C ALA A 49 11.63 -6.11 1.53
N PHE A 50 12.44 -5.26 0.91
CA PHE A 50 13.90 -5.44 0.87
C PHE A 50 14.53 -5.47 2.27
N ARG A 51 14.07 -4.62 3.19
CA ARG A 51 14.60 -4.61 4.57
C ARG A 51 14.25 -5.86 5.35
N VAL A 52 13.09 -6.47 5.11
CA VAL A 52 12.69 -7.72 5.78
C VAL A 52 13.39 -8.96 5.19
N GLY A 53 14.13 -8.81 4.09
CA GLY A 53 14.91 -9.88 3.49
C GLY A 53 14.08 -10.90 2.71
N THR A 54 12.97 -10.49 2.09
CA THR A 54 12.17 -11.42 1.25
C THR A 54 12.92 -11.85 -0.01
N THR A 55 12.74 -13.13 -0.38
CA THR A 55 13.22 -13.71 -1.64
C THR A 55 12.41 -13.24 -2.85
N SER A 56 11.18 -12.76 -2.66
CA SER A 56 10.30 -12.29 -3.75
C SER A 56 9.58 -10.99 -3.37
N ALA A 57 10.29 -9.86 -3.51
CA ALA A 57 9.77 -8.54 -3.16
C ALA A 57 8.47 -8.19 -3.90
N ASP A 58 8.40 -8.43 -5.20
CA ASP A 58 7.22 -8.11 -6.01
C ASP A 58 5.97 -8.86 -5.50
N MET A 59 6.08 -10.17 -5.29
CA MET A 59 4.96 -10.99 -4.84
C MET A 59 4.51 -10.61 -3.43
N ASP A 60 5.45 -10.36 -2.53
CA ASP A 60 5.13 -10.06 -1.14
C ASP A 60 4.56 -8.64 -0.96
N VAL A 61 5.00 -7.69 -1.79
CA VAL A 61 4.40 -6.35 -1.87
C VAL A 61 2.95 -6.45 -2.36
N GLN A 62 2.66 -7.26 -3.38
CA GLN A 62 1.28 -7.49 -3.84
C GLN A 62 0.42 -8.13 -2.74
N LYS A 63 0.94 -9.13 -2.01
CA LYS A 63 0.25 -9.72 -0.86
C LYS A 63 -0.04 -8.67 0.24
N ALA A 64 0.90 -7.75 0.49
CA ALA A 64 0.72 -6.68 1.46
C ALA A 64 -0.44 -5.74 1.07
N PHE A 65 -0.51 -5.30 -0.19
CA PHE A 65 -1.63 -4.49 -0.67
C PHE A 65 -2.95 -5.27 -0.64
N LEU A 66 -2.95 -6.55 -0.99
CA LEU A 66 -4.14 -7.40 -0.87
C LEU A 66 -4.60 -7.55 0.58
N ALA A 67 -3.67 -7.65 1.53
CA ALA A 67 -3.98 -7.68 2.95
C ALA A 67 -4.64 -6.37 3.41
N MET A 68 -4.16 -5.21 2.95
CA MET A 68 -4.80 -3.92 3.21
C MET A 68 -6.23 -3.88 2.67
N VAL A 69 -6.45 -4.30 1.42
CA VAL A 69 -7.80 -4.36 0.83
C VAL A 69 -8.76 -5.23 1.66
N ARG A 70 -8.27 -6.38 2.16
CA ARG A 70 -9.08 -7.29 2.97
C ARG A 70 -9.37 -6.75 4.36
N GLN A 71 -8.47 -5.95 4.92
CA GLN A 71 -8.56 -5.41 6.28
C GLN A 71 -9.15 -3.99 6.33
N ALA A 72 -9.30 -3.31 5.18
CA ALA A 72 -9.78 -1.93 5.12
C ALA A 72 -11.17 -1.75 5.74
N ALA A 73 -12.07 -2.72 5.55
CA ALA A 73 -13.40 -2.69 6.15
C ALA A 73 -13.39 -2.85 7.68
N THR A 74 -12.32 -3.43 8.23
CA THR A 74 -12.09 -3.59 9.66
C THR A 74 -11.10 -2.56 10.21
N ALA A 75 -10.63 -1.63 9.37
CA ALA A 75 -9.74 -0.57 9.80
C ALA A 75 -10.47 0.23 10.88
N PRO A 76 -9.91 0.39 12.09
CA PRO A 76 -10.65 1.00 13.18
C PRO A 76 -10.95 2.47 12.81
N GLN A 77 -12.23 2.82 12.76
CA GLN A 77 -12.64 4.20 12.51
C GLN A 77 -12.09 5.08 13.64
N GLY A 78 -11.28 6.09 13.29
CA GLY A 78 -10.70 7.02 14.26
C GLY A 78 -9.26 6.72 14.68
N TRP A 79 -8.49 5.92 13.92
CA TRP A 79 -7.04 5.92 14.11
C TRP A 79 -6.48 7.32 13.82
N PRO A 80 -5.56 7.83 14.67
CA PRO A 80 -5.00 9.15 14.48
C PRO A 80 -4.07 9.25 13.26
N ASP A 81 -3.71 8.12 12.63
CA ASP A 81 -2.84 8.13 11.45
C ASP A 81 -3.06 6.91 10.53
N ALA A 82 -3.79 7.10 9.43
CA ALA A 82 -3.92 6.15 8.32
C ALA A 82 -2.57 5.58 7.85
N ARG A 83 -1.53 6.40 7.86
CA ARG A 83 -0.18 6.00 7.44
C ARG A 83 0.37 4.89 8.33
N LEU A 84 0.15 4.98 9.64
CA LEU A 84 0.62 3.97 10.58
C LEU A 84 -0.08 2.64 10.35
N TRP A 85 -1.38 2.66 10.08
CA TRP A 85 -2.13 1.45 9.72
C TRP A 85 -1.59 0.82 8.43
N ILE A 86 -1.38 1.62 7.38
CA ILE A 86 -0.85 1.15 6.09
C ILE A 86 0.52 0.48 6.27
N LEU A 87 1.46 1.18 6.93
CA LEU A 87 2.81 0.66 7.12
C LEU A 87 2.84 -0.54 8.08
N GLY A 88 2.01 -0.52 9.12
CA GLY A 88 1.89 -1.62 10.08
C GLY A 88 1.34 -2.90 9.45
N THR A 89 0.25 -2.79 8.69
CA THR A 89 -0.32 -3.92 7.93
C THR A 89 0.68 -4.44 6.91
N ALA A 90 1.36 -3.56 6.17
CA ALA A 90 2.41 -3.96 5.23
C ALA A 90 3.52 -4.76 5.93
N TYR A 91 4.08 -4.20 7.00
CA TYR A 91 5.15 -4.83 7.76
C TYR A 91 4.74 -6.21 8.28
N GLN A 92 3.55 -6.32 8.88
CA GLN A 92 3.05 -7.58 9.40
C GLN A 92 2.90 -8.64 8.30
N THR A 93 2.39 -8.26 7.13
CA THR A 93 2.25 -9.20 6.00
C THR A 93 3.61 -9.64 5.47
N LEU A 94 4.56 -8.71 5.32
CA LEU A 94 5.90 -9.00 4.83
C LEU A 94 6.69 -9.90 5.80
N CYS A 95 6.63 -9.65 7.11
CA CYS A 95 7.28 -10.53 8.09
C CYS A 95 6.70 -11.95 8.08
N LYS A 96 5.40 -12.10 7.83
CA LYS A 96 4.75 -13.41 7.73
C LYS A 96 5.16 -14.17 6.47
N SER A 97 5.46 -13.47 5.37
CA SER A 97 5.89 -14.12 4.13
C SER A 97 7.33 -14.59 4.15
N THR A 98 8.18 -14.04 5.03
CA THR A 98 9.57 -14.48 5.22
C THR A 98 9.71 -15.70 6.13
N SER A 99 8.68 -16.09 6.87
CA SER A 99 8.71 -17.34 7.65
C SER A 99 8.53 -18.54 6.73
N PRO A 100 9.47 -19.50 6.70
CA PRO A 100 9.19 -20.81 6.12
C PRO A 100 8.12 -21.50 6.99
N GLU A 101 7.01 -21.92 6.38
CA GLU A 101 6.10 -22.89 7.00
C GLU A 101 6.81 -24.23 7.27
#